data_AF-A0A1A2GYM1-F1
#
_entry.id   AF-A0A1A2GYM1-F1
#
_cell.length_a   1.000
_cell.length_b   1.000
_cell.length_c   1.000
_cell.angle_alpha   90.00
_cell.angle_beta   90.00
_cell.angle_gamma   90.00
#
_symmetry.space_group_name_H-M   'P 1'
#
loop_
_entity.id
_entity.type
_entity.pdbx_description
1 polymer ?
#
loop_
_entity_poly.entity_id
_entity_poly.type
_entity_poly.pdbx_seq_one_letter_code
_entity_poly.pdbx_strand_id
1 'polypeptide(L)'
;MFGRRNLSKVGIRAVADVVAAEQSAISVTVGNPNLVGNTEVRWKLALRVTPDAEPPFEASVTALLPQLTRPRPGMRLPVLYDPKDHSRVEIDRQPAATADAAIDAVTAARPDLAGARVMGMPMGDVIRQAIADPTAFRQEMMRRGAEMQQQALGAAQAAQAAAQHPADPIDRLERLAALKDRGLLTEEEFEQQKRKILGE
;
A
#
# COMPACT_ATOMS: atom_id res chain seq x y z
N MET A 1 40.59 -0.26 14.94
CA MET A 1 39.61 0.74 15.39
C MET A 1 38.44 0.00 16.00
N PHE A 2 38.14 0.25 17.28
CA PHE A 2 37.23 -0.55 18.10
C PHE A 2 35.79 -0.56 17.58
N GLY A 3 35.20 -1.76 17.54
CA GLY A 3 33.83 -2.01 17.10
C GLY A 3 32.83 -1.28 17.99
N ARG A 4 32.29 -0.16 17.47
CA ARG A 4 31.15 0.54 18.07
C ARG A 4 29.97 -0.42 18.03
N ARG A 5 29.49 -0.88 19.20
CA ARG A 5 28.30 -1.73 19.30
C ARG A 5 27.12 -1.00 18.66
N ASN A 6 26.43 -1.63 17.71
CA ASN A 6 25.32 -1.03 17.01
C ASN A 6 24.12 -0.86 17.95
N LEU A 7 23.66 0.38 18.20
CA LEU A 7 22.54 0.65 19.12
C LEU A 7 21.22 0.06 18.62
N SER A 8 21.10 -0.26 17.32
CA SER A 8 19.94 -0.99 16.81
C SER A 8 19.78 -2.41 17.39
N LYS A 9 20.83 -2.99 17.99
CA LYS A 9 20.80 -4.33 18.60
C LYS A 9 20.79 -4.33 20.13
N VAL A 10 21.27 -3.26 20.76
CA VAL A 10 21.52 -3.22 22.22
C VAL A 10 20.96 -1.97 22.90
N GLY A 11 20.47 -0.99 22.12
CA GLY A 11 19.95 0.25 22.65
C GLY A 11 18.55 0.08 23.21
N ILE A 12 18.25 0.85 24.27
CA ILE A 12 16.92 0.97 24.84
C ILE A 12 16.20 2.12 24.14
N ARG A 13 14.93 1.91 23.79
CA ARG A 13 14.08 2.95 23.21
C ARG A 13 13.65 3.94 24.29
N ALA A 14 13.73 5.22 23.96
CA ALA A 14 13.22 6.31 24.75
C ALA A 14 12.68 7.42 23.84
N VAL A 15 11.98 8.38 24.44
CA VAL A 15 11.57 9.60 23.75
C VAL A 15 12.54 10.72 24.12
N ALA A 16 12.92 11.54 23.14
CA ALA A 16 13.73 12.71 23.39
C ALA A 16 13.04 13.98 22.87
N ASP A 17 13.09 15.05 23.68
CA ASP A 17 12.74 16.39 23.24
C ASP A 17 13.98 17.04 22.62
N VAL A 18 13.84 17.62 21.43
CA VAL A 18 14.89 18.46 20.83
C VAL A 18 14.99 19.75 21.63
N VAL A 19 16.16 20.04 22.19
CA VAL A 19 16.45 21.29 22.90
C VAL A 19 17.01 22.32 21.93
N ALA A 20 17.93 21.89 21.06
CA ALA A 20 18.52 22.73 20.02
C ALA A 20 18.82 21.90 18.77
N ALA A 21 18.77 22.56 17.62
CA ALA A 21 19.06 21.94 16.33
C ALA A 21 19.91 22.88 15.48
N GLU A 22 21.10 22.41 15.11
CA GLU A 22 22.03 23.13 14.24
C GLU A 22 22.19 22.36 12.93
N GLN A 23 21.84 23.01 11.83
CA GLN A 23 22.07 22.45 10.49
C GLN A 23 23.54 22.65 10.12
N SER A 24 24.20 21.60 9.64
CA SER A 24 25.51 21.75 9.01
C SER A 24 25.37 22.03 7.51
N ALA A 25 26.44 22.53 6.89
CA ALA A 25 26.52 22.69 5.44
C ALA A 25 26.66 21.36 4.68
N ILE A 26 26.70 20.21 5.37
CA ILE A 26 26.89 18.89 4.77
C ILE A 26 25.52 18.28 4.44
N SER A 27 25.28 18.04 3.16
CA SER A 27 24.16 17.24 2.65
C SER A 27 24.68 16.01 1.90
N VAL A 28 23.96 14.89 2.03
CA VAL A 28 24.24 13.65 1.34
C VAL A 28 23.02 13.32 0.46
N THR A 29 23.23 13.23 -0.84
CA THR A 29 22.19 12.83 -1.80
C THR A 29 22.54 11.48 -2.39
N VAL A 30 21.62 10.51 -2.30
CA VAL A 30 21.81 9.17 -2.86
C VAL A 30 20.82 8.96 -4.00
N GLY A 31 21.31 8.76 -5.22
CA GLY A 31 20.48 8.54 -6.41
C GLY A 31 20.04 9.84 -7.09
N ASN A 32 18.82 9.87 -7.63
CA ASN A 32 18.32 11.03 -8.40
C ASN A 32 18.04 12.22 -7.46
N PRO A 33 18.71 13.38 -7.64
CA PRO A 33 18.55 14.55 -6.77
C PRO A 33 17.19 15.25 -6.91
N ASN A 34 16.45 15.00 -8.00
CA ASN A 34 15.13 15.57 -8.23
C ASN A 34 14.02 14.88 -7.42
N LEU A 35 14.32 13.74 -6.78
CA LEU A 35 13.41 13.08 -5.87
C LEU A 35 13.61 13.65 -4.46
N VAL A 36 12.59 14.35 -3.97
CA VAL A 36 12.63 15.17 -2.75
C VAL A 36 13.05 14.39 -1.48
N GLY A 37 12.92 13.06 -1.48
CA GLY A 37 13.33 12.16 -0.39
C GLY A 37 14.78 11.64 -0.44
N ASN A 38 15.54 11.90 -1.52
CA ASN A 38 16.87 11.32 -1.71
C ASN A 38 18.01 12.13 -1.09
N THR A 39 17.72 13.33 -0.58
CA THR A 39 18.71 14.22 0.04
C THR A 39 18.50 14.26 1.54
N GLU A 40 19.52 13.84 2.28
CA GLU A 40 19.61 14.01 3.72
C GLU A 40 20.58 15.15 4.06
N VAL A 41 20.27 15.90 5.11
CA VAL A 41 21.10 16.97 5.64
C VAL A 41 21.64 16.55 6.98
N ARG A 42 22.91 16.84 7.27
CA ARG A 42 23.51 16.54 8.56
C ARG A 42 23.16 17.63 9.57
N TRP A 43 22.59 17.19 10.69
CA TRP A 43 22.21 18.02 11.83
C TRP A 43 23.03 17.63 13.06
N LYS A 44 23.32 18.63 13.88
CA LYS A 44 23.78 18.46 15.26
C LYS A 44 22.62 18.85 16.16
N LEU A 45 22.14 17.89 16.96
CA LEU A 45 20.99 18.07 17.82
C LEU A 45 21.42 17.95 19.28
N ALA A 46 20.95 18.87 20.11
CA ALA A 46 20.93 18.71 21.55
C ALA A 46 19.56 18.14 21.94
N LEU A 47 19.56 16.98 22.59
CA LEU A 47 18.37 16.22 22.92
C LEU A 47 18.27 16.07 24.44
N ARG A 48 17.07 16.21 24.99
CA ARG A 48 16.74 15.79 26.35
C ARG A 48 16.02 14.45 26.28
N VAL A 49 16.73 13.37 26.55
CA VAL A 49 16.20 12.01 26.54
C VAL A 49 15.45 11.78 27.85
N THR A 50 14.25 11.22 27.75
CA THR A 50 13.41 10.83 28.89
C THR A 50 13.14 9.34 28.81
N PRO A 51 13.98 8.50 29.42
CA PRO A 51 13.71 7.06 29.56
C PRO A 51 12.63 6.79 30.60
N ASP A 52 11.94 5.65 30.48
CA ASP A 52 10.88 5.27 31.44
C ASP A 52 11.45 4.78 32.78
N ALA A 53 12.63 4.15 32.76
CA ALA A 53 13.23 3.49 33.91
C ALA A 53 14.26 4.37 34.66
N GLU A 54 14.63 5.53 34.11
CA GLU A 54 15.75 6.34 34.59
C GLU A 54 15.46 7.85 34.47
N PRO A 55 16.13 8.71 35.27
CA PRO A 55 15.95 10.15 35.16
C PRO A 55 16.30 10.69 33.77
N PRO A 56 15.65 11.77 33.33
CA PRO A 56 15.99 12.42 32.06
C PRO A 56 17.44 12.90 32.04
N PHE A 57 18.09 12.78 30.88
CA PHE A 57 19.45 13.25 30.67
C PHE A 57 19.60 13.98 29.33
N GLU A 58 20.63 14.80 29.21
CA GLU A 58 20.93 15.52 27.98
C GLU A 58 22.03 14.82 27.18
N ALA A 59 21.83 14.75 25.86
CA ALA A 59 22.77 14.15 24.94
C ALA A 59 22.89 14.98 23.64
N SER A 60 24.09 14.99 23.07
CA SER A 60 24.34 15.59 21.75
C SER A 60 24.48 14.50 20.70
N VAL A 61 23.63 14.53 19.67
CA VAL A 61 23.66 13.58 18.57
C VAL A 61 23.94 14.29 17.25
N THR A 62 24.67 13.61 16.37
CA THR A 62 24.79 14.03 14.97
C THR A 62 24.02 13.04 14.11
N ALA A 63 23.04 13.52 13.36
CA ALA A 63 22.19 12.68 12.53
C ALA A 63 21.97 13.30 11.15
N LEU A 64 21.95 12.46 10.12
CA LEU A 64 21.40 12.81 8.82
C LEU A 64 19.86 12.77 8.92
N LEU A 65 19.15 13.78 8.44
CA LEU A 65 17.69 13.80 8.39
C LEU A 65 17.26 14.21 6.99
N PRO A 66 16.11 13.73 6.48
CA PRO A 66 15.60 14.16 5.18
C PRO A 66 15.52 15.69 5.10
N GLN A 67 15.86 16.27 3.95
CA GLN A 67 15.94 17.73 3.77
C GLN A 67 14.65 18.50 4.14
N LEU A 68 13.49 17.85 4.01
CA LEU A 68 12.19 18.41 4.41
C LEU A 68 11.95 18.35 5.93
N THR A 69 12.64 17.46 6.63
CA THR A 69 12.53 17.31 8.08
C THR A 69 13.47 18.31 8.74
N ARG A 70 12.93 19.47 9.11
CA ARG A 70 13.66 20.49 9.86
C ARG A 70 13.38 20.33 11.36
N PRO A 71 14.28 19.70 12.14
CA PRO A 71 14.10 19.57 13.58
C PRO A 71 14.03 20.94 14.25
N ARG A 72 13.14 21.10 15.23
CA ARG A 72 12.92 22.35 15.98
C ARG A 72 12.97 22.07 17.47
N PRO A 73 13.38 23.02 18.31
CA PRO A 73 13.21 22.93 19.76
C PRO A 73 11.76 22.57 20.13
N GLY A 74 11.59 21.63 21.06
CA GLY A 74 10.30 21.07 21.47
C GLY A 74 9.78 19.91 20.61
N MET A 75 10.45 19.58 19.49
CA MET A 75 10.09 18.40 18.69
C MET A 75 10.44 17.12 19.44
N ARG A 76 9.50 16.17 19.52
CA ARG A 76 9.74 14.85 20.10
C ARG A 76 10.18 13.86 19.04
N LEU A 77 11.26 13.14 19.33
CA LEU A 77 11.82 12.12 18.45
C LEU A 77 12.03 10.81 19.22
N PRO A 78 11.73 9.64 18.62
CA PRO A 78 12.14 8.37 19.17
C PRO A 78 13.66 8.23 19.04
N VAL A 79 14.31 7.81 20.12
CA VAL A 79 15.76 7.59 20.18
C VAL A 79 16.09 6.24 20.78
N LEU A 80 17.25 5.72 20.43
CA LEU A 80 17.89 4.58 21.05
C LEU A 80 19.09 5.09 21.86
N TYR A 81 19.20 4.69 23.11
CA TYR A 81 20.36 5.01 23.95
C TYR A 81 20.98 3.76 24.57
N ASP A 82 22.28 3.81 24.89
CA ASP A 82 22.94 2.76 25.67
C ASP A 82 22.75 3.07 27.17
N PRO A 83 22.07 2.22 27.97
CA PRO A 83 21.91 2.44 29.40
C PRO A 83 23.24 2.38 30.17
N LYS A 84 24.30 1.80 29.57
CA LYS A 84 25.64 1.78 30.18
C LYS A 84 26.47 3.01 29.79
N ASP A 85 26.01 3.78 28.81
CA ASP A 85 26.72 4.94 28.28
C ASP A 85 25.74 5.97 27.68
N HIS A 86 25.28 6.90 28.52
CA HIS A 86 24.32 7.95 28.14
C HIS A 86 24.85 8.96 27.11
N SER A 87 26.14 8.91 26.76
CA SER A 87 26.68 9.69 25.63
C SER A 87 26.32 9.08 24.27
N ARG A 88 25.90 7.81 24.25
CA ARG A 88 25.59 7.05 23.05
C ARG A 88 24.10 7.04 22.78
N VAL A 89 23.66 8.04 22.04
CA VAL A 89 22.27 8.20 21.61
C VAL A 89 22.20 8.28 20.09
N GLU A 90 21.29 7.54 19.49
CA GLU A 90 20.98 7.57 18.06
C GLU A 90 19.49 7.80 17.87
N ILE A 91 19.11 8.53 16.81
CA ILE A 91 17.70 8.69 16.45
C ILE A 91 17.20 7.34 15.93
N ASP A 92 16.09 6.85 16.49
CA ASP A 92 15.47 5.61 16.00
C ASP A 92 14.82 5.90 14.64
N ARG A 93 15.52 5.52 13.56
CA ARG A 93 15.04 5.66 12.18
C ARG A 93 14.21 4.48 11.70
N GLN A 94 13.79 3.57 12.58
CA GLN A 94 12.99 2.43 12.11
C GLN A 94 11.73 2.93 11.38
N PRO A 95 11.49 2.45 10.14
CA PRO A 95 10.46 2.97 9.25
C PRO A 95 9.02 2.78 9.74
N ALA A 96 8.78 2.02 10.82
CA ALA A 96 7.44 1.69 11.29
C ALA A 96 6.67 2.90 11.85
N ALA A 97 7.34 3.87 12.50
CA ALA A 97 6.63 4.98 13.16
C ALA A 97 6.44 6.22 12.27
N THR A 98 7.33 6.44 11.29
CA THR A 98 7.25 7.59 10.37
C THR A 98 6.52 7.25 9.08
N ALA A 99 6.52 5.99 8.62
CA ALA A 99 5.71 5.58 7.48
C ALA A 99 4.22 5.66 7.81
N ASP A 100 3.78 5.17 8.97
CA ASP A 100 2.37 5.26 9.37
C ASP A 100 1.90 6.72 9.50
N ALA A 101 2.67 7.57 10.17
CA ALA A 101 2.34 8.99 10.29
C ALA A 101 2.38 9.74 8.95
N ALA A 102 3.31 9.39 8.04
CA ALA A 102 3.39 9.98 6.71
C ALA A 102 2.27 9.48 5.79
N ILE A 103 1.92 8.19 5.88
CA ILE A 103 0.80 7.60 5.14
C ILE A 103 -0.52 8.19 5.65
N ASP A 104 -0.70 8.31 6.96
CA ASP A 104 -1.89 8.93 7.55
C ASP A 104 -1.98 10.42 7.19
N ALA A 105 -0.86 11.16 7.20
CA ALA A 105 -0.84 12.56 6.76
C ALA A 105 -1.14 12.73 5.26
N VAL A 106 -0.59 11.87 4.40
CA VAL A 106 -0.87 11.88 2.95
C VAL A 106 -2.32 11.49 2.68
N THR A 107 -2.84 10.47 3.35
CA THR A 107 -4.23 10.01 3.20
C THR A 107 -5.23 11.02 3.76
N ALA A 108 -4.89 11.71 4.85
CA ALA A 108 -5.70 12.79 5.43
C ALA A 108 -5.69 14.07 4.57
N ALA A 109 -4.56 14.37 3.91
CA ALA A 109 -4.45 15.52 3.01
C ALA A 109 -5.12 15.29 1.64
N ARG A 110 -5.40 14.03 1.30
CA ARG A 110 -5.98 13.59 0.02
C ARG A 110 -7.24 12.75 0.29
N PRO A 111 -8.40 13.38 0.58
CA PRO A 111 -9.64 12.67 0.87
C PRO A 111 -10.12 11.77 -0.29
N ASP A 112 -9.64 12.03 -1.52
CA ASP A 112 -9.79 11.16 -2.70
C ASP A 112 -9.16 9.77 -2.50
N LEU A 113 -8.06 9.68 -1.75
CA LEU A 113 -7.34 8.44 -1.47
C LEU A 113 -7.85 7.73 -0.21
N ALA A 114 -8.50 8.45 0.71
CA ALA A 114 -9.05 7.88 1.95
C ALA A 114 -10.17 6.84 1.70
N GLY A 115 -10.91 6.98 0.60
CA GLY A 115 -11.90 6.00 0.15
C GLY A 115 -11.39 4.99 -0.89
N ALA A 116 -10.17 5.18 -1.41
CA ALA A 116 -9.64 4.35 -2.48
C ALA A 116 -9.31 2.95 -1.95
N ARG A 117 -9.92 1.93 -2.55
CA ARG A 117 -9.66 0.52 -2.25
C ARG A 117 -9.00 -0.14 -3.45
N VAL A 118 -7.92 -0.89 -3.19
CA VAL A 118 -7.28 -1.75 -4.16
C VAL A 118 -7.48 -3.17 -3.68
N MET A 119 -8.13 -4.01 -4.49
CA MET A 119 -8.38 -5.41 -4.15
C MET A 119 -9.13 -5.58 -2.80
N GLY A 120 -10.06 -4.67 -2.49
CA GLY A 120 -10.83 -4.68 -1.25
C GLY A 120 -10.11 -4.14 -0.01
N MET A 121 -8.80 -3.90 -0.08
CA MET A 121 -8.02 -3.27 0.99
C MET A 121 -7.95 -1.75 0.80
N PRO A 122 -8.03 -0.94 1.86
CA PRO A 122 -7.84 0.50 1.74
C PRO A 122 -6.41 0.80 1.29
N MET A 123 -6.25 1.80 0.42
CA MET A 123 -4.97 2.14 -0.21
C MET A 123 -3.85 2.40 0.81
N GLY A 124 -4.19 2.94 1.99
CA GLY A 124 -3.24 3.13 3.10
C GLY A 124 -2.61 1.81 3.57
N ASP A 125 -3.41 0.75 3.73
CA ASP A 125 -2.92 -0.56 4.17
C ASP A 125 -2.05 -1.24 3.12
N VAL A 126 -2.41 -1.07 1.85
CA VAL A 126 -1.63 -1.57 0.70
C VAL A 126 -0.24 -0.93 0.68
N ILE A 127 -0.17 0.40 0.89
CA ILE A 127 1.10 1.13 0.94
C ILE A 127 1.94 0.68 2.15
N ARG A 128 1.33 0.51 3.33
CA ARG A 128 2.03 0.01 4.53
C ARG A 128 2.67 -1.35 4.28
N GLN A 129 1.90 -2.28 3.71
CA GLN A 129 2.36 -3.64 3.46
C GLN A 129 3.48 -3.69 2.41
N ALA A 130 3.39 -2.85 1.38
CA ALA A 130 4.42 -2.71 0.36
C ALA A 130 5.73 -2.12 0.90
N ILE A 131 5.67 -1.23 1.89
CA ILE A 131 6.86 -0.63 2.54
C ILE A 131 7.50 -1.61 3.52
N ALA A 132 6.70 -2.34 4.30
CA ALA A 132 7.19 -3.28 5.31
C ALA A 132 7.97 -4.45 4.70
N ASP A 133 7.47 -5.02 3.59
CA ASP A 133 8.17 -6.06 2.84
C ASP A 133 7.84 -5.98 1.33
N PRO A 134 8.66 -5.26 0.54
CA PRO A 134 8.42 -5.08 -0.90
C PRO A 134 8.45 -6.38 -1.70
N THR A 135 9.18 -7.39 -1.22
CA THR A 135 9.41 -8.65 -1.94
C THR A 135 8.23 -9.58 -1.74
N ALA A 136 7.78 -9.75 -0.49
CA ALA A 136 6.60 -10.53 -0.17
C ALA A 136 5.34 -9.91 -0.79
N PHE A 137 5.21 -8.58 -0.75
CA PHE A 137 4.10 -7.88 -1.37
C PHE A 137 4.03 -8.12 -2.89
N ARG A 138 5.17 -8.06 -3.60
CA ARG A 138 5.23 -8.34 -5.04
C ARG A 138 4.83 -9.78 -5.38
N GLN A 139 5.26 -10.75 -4.57
CA GLN A 139 4.89 -12.16 -4.75
C GLN A 139 3.39 -12.38 -4.53
N GLU A 140 2.81 -11.78 -3.49
CA GLU A 140 1.37 -11.86 -3.23
C GLU A 140 0.56 -11.24 -4.37
N MET A 141 0.99 -10.08 -4.89
CA MET A 141 0.33 -9.42 -6.03
C MET A 141 0.40 -10.26 -7.31
N MET A 142 1.54 -10.92 -7.58
CA MET A 142 1.67 -11.86 -8.70
C MET A 142 0.74 -13.07 -8.53
N ARG A 143 0.65 -13.64 -7.31
CA ARG A 143 -0.22 -14.78 -7.02
C ARG A 143 -1.70 -14.42 -7.21
N ARG A 144 -2.13 -13.30 -6.64
CA ARG A 144 -3.51 -12.79 -6.81
C ARG A 144 -3.83 -12.41 -8.25
N GLY A 145 -2.85 -11.89 -8.99
CA GLY A 145 -2.99 -11.62 -10.42
C GLY A 145 -3.27 -12.90 -11.21
N ALA A 146 -2.54 -13.98 -10.91
CA ALA A 146 -2.77 -15.29 -11.52
C ALA A 146 -4.15 -15.87 -11.15
N GLU A 147 -4.59 -15.73 -9.90
CA GLU A 147 -5.92 -16.17 -9.45
C GLU A 147 -7.05 -15.42 -10.15
N MET A 148 -6.96 -14.08 -10.28
CA MET A 148 -7.96 -13.30 -11.03
C MET A 148 -8.00 -13.66 -12.51
N GLN A 149 -6.83 -13.92 -13.12
CA GLN A 149 -6.77 -14.33 -14.53
C GLN A 149 -7.43 -15.70 -14.74
N GLN A 150 -7.24 -16.64 -13.79
CA GLN A 150 -7.94 -17.92 -13.80
C GLN A 150 -9.45 -17.77 -13.62
N GLN A 151 -9.90 -16.89 -12.71
CA GLN A 151 -11.33 -16.60 -12.54
C GLN A 151 -11.95 -15.95 -13.78
N ALA A 152 -11.25 -15.02 -14.43
CA ALA A 152 -11.72 -14.39 -15.66
C ALA A 152 -11.84 -15.39 -16.82
N LEU A 153 -10.88 -16.32 -16.95
CA LEU A 153 -10.93 -17.40 -17.94
C LEU A 153 -12.08 -18.38 -17.66
N GLY A 154 -12.31 -18.74 -16.39
CA GLY A 154 -13.42 -19.60 -15.98
C GLY A 154 -14.79 -18.96 -16.24
N ALA A 155 -14.94 -17.66 -15.95
CA ALA A 155 -16.17 -16.92 -16.22
C ALA A 155 -16.44 -16.77 -17.73
N ALA A 156 -15.40 -16.56 -18.54
CA ALA A 156 -15.53 -16.52 -20.00
C ALA A 156 -15.93 -17.88 -20.59
N GLN A 157 -15.37 -18.98 -20.07
CA GLN A 157 -15.76 -20.33 -20.46
C GLN A 157 -17.19 -20.67 -20.04
N ALA A 158 -17.62 -20.26 -18.84
CA ALA A 158 -19.00 -20.45 -18.38
C ALA A 158 -20.01 -19.64 -19.22
N ALA A 159 -19.67 -18.41 -19.60
CA ALA A 159 -20.49 -17.58 -20.49
C ALA A 159 -20.58 -18.17 -21.91
N GLN A 160 -19.49 -18.76 -22.42
CA GLN A 160 -19.48 -19.45 -23.71
C GLN A 160 -20.28 -20.77 -23.67
N ALA A 161 -20.20 -21.52 -22.57
CA ALA A 161 -21.00 -22.74 -22.39
C ALA A 161 -22.50 -22.43 -22.28
N ALA A 162 -22.89 -21.36 -21.58
CA ALA A 162 -24.29 -20.92 -21.49
C ALA A 162 -24.85 -20.46 -22.84
N ALA A 163 -24.03 -19.89 -23.73
CA ALA A 163 -24.43 -19.50 -25.08
C ALA A 163 -24.54 -20.69 -26.06
N GLN A 164 -24.01 -21.86 -25.70
CA GLN A 164 -24.01 -23.07 -26.54
C GLN A 164 -25.09 -24.08 -26.16
N HIS A 165 -25.93 -23.81 -25.15
CA HIS A 165 -27.14 -24.62 -24.93
C HIS A 165 -28.05 -24.48 -26.16
N PRO A 166 -28.27 -25.55 -26.94
CA PRO A 166 -29.21 -25.51 -28.03
C PRO A 166 -30.59 -25.31 -27.40
N ALA A 167 -31.20 -24.14 -27.60
CA ALA A 167 -32.57 -23.89 -27.15
C ALA A 167 -33.44 -25.08 -27.56
N ASP A 168 -34.09 -25.70 -26.58
CA ASP A 168 -34.96 -26.87 -26.77
C ASP A 168 -35.94 -26.56 -27.91
N PRO A 169 -36.28 -27.54 -28.77
CA PRO A 169 -37.19 -27.31 -29.89
C PRO A 169 -38.53 -26.70 -29.43
N ILE A 170 -38.96 -26.98 -28.20
CA ILE A 170 -40.15 -26.38 -27.58
C ILE A 170 -39.97 -24.87 -27.33
N ASP A 171 -38.83 -24.42 -26.78
CA ASP A 171 -38.55 -22.99 -26.55
C ASP A 171 -38.48 -22.19 -27.85
N ARG A 172 -38.06 -22.83 -28.94
CA ARG A 172 -38.05 -22.19 -30.28
C ARG A 172 -39.45 -22.02 -30.84
N LEU A 173 -40.32 -23.01 -30.62
CA LEU A 173 -41.73 -22.94 -31.02
C LEU A 173 -42.49 -21.85 -30.25
N GLU A 174 -42.22 -21.69 -28.95
CA GLU A 174 -42.85 -20.64 -28.14
C GLU A 174 -42.46 -19.23 -28.61
N ARG A 175 -41.19 -19.00 -28.96
CA ARG A 175 -40.74 -17.72 -29.53
C ARG A 175 -41.37 -17.43 -30.89
N LEU A 176 -41.51 -18.45 -31.74
CA LEU A 176 -42.16 -18.31 -33.05
C LEU A 176 -43.64 -17.96 -32.91
N ALA A 177 -44.35 -18.56 -31.94
CA ALA A 177 -45.75 -18.24 -31.67
C ALA A 177 -45.90 -16.78 -31.20
N ALA A 178 -45.04 -16.33 -30.30
CA ALA A 178 -45.03 -14.95 -29.83
C ALA A 178 -44.72 -13.92 -30.94
N LEU A 179 -43.91 -14.29 -31.95
CA LEU A 179 -43.61 -13.42 -33.09
C LEU A 179 -44.76 -13.35 -34.10
N LYS A 180 -45.47 -14.46 -34.31
CA LYS A 180 -46.71 -14.52 -35.10
C LYS A 180 -47.81 -13.68 -34.46
N ASP A 181 -48.02 -13.80 -33.14
CA ASP A 181 -49.03 -13.02 -32.41
C ASP A 181 -48.77 -11.51 -32.45
N ARG A 182 -47.50 -11.12 -32.60
CA ARG A 182 -47.09 -9.72 -32.81
C ARG A 182 -47.22 -9.25 -34.27
N GLY A 183 -47.64 -10.12 -35.18
CA GLY A 183 -47.79 -9.82 -36.61
C GLY A 183 -46.47 -9.63 -37.35
N LEU A 184 -45.35 -10.08 -36.78
CA LEU A 184 -44.01 -9.98 -37.39
C LEU A 184 -43.67 -11.19 -38.28
N LEU A 185 -44.48 -12.24 -38.21
CA LEU A 185 -44.41 -13.43 -39.05
C LEU A 185 -45.80 -13.72 -39.59
N THR A 186 -45.86 -14.06 -40.87
CA THR A 186 -47.09 -14.57 -41.49
C THR A 186 -47.34 -16.02 -41.06
N GLU A 187 -48.59 -16.45 -41.15
CA GLU A 187 -49.01 -17.83 -40.81
C GLU A 187 -48.19 -18.88 -41.59
N GLU A 188 -47.90 -18.58 -42.86
CA GLU A 188 -47.17 -19.45 -43.77
C GLU A 188 -45.70 -19.60 -43.38
N GLU A 189 -45.07 -18.51 -42.94
CA GLU A 189 -43.68 -18.50 -42.45
C GLU A 189 -43.56 -19.21 -41.10
N PHE A 190 -44.57 -19.08 -40.25
CA PHE A 190 -44.65 -19.79 -38.97
C PHE A 190 -44.73 -21.31 -39.15
N GLU A 191 -45.62 -21.79 -40.02
CA GLU A 191 -45.79 -23.23 -40.28
C GLU A 191 -44.56 -23.86 -40.97
N GLN A 192 -43.89 -23.13 -41.87
CA GLN A 192 -42.62 -23.60 -42.46
C GLN A 192 -41.51 -23.77 -41.42
N GLN A 193 -41.35 -22.81 -40.49
CA GLN A 193 -40.34 -22.91 -39.44
C GLN A 193 -40.66 -23.99 -38.41
N LYS A 194 -41.94 -24.15 -38.05
CA LYS A 194 -42.41 -25.21 -37.14
C LYS A 194 -42.11 -26.61 -37.67
N ARG A 195 -42.37 -26.89 -38.96
CA ARG A 195 -42.02 -28.17 -39.60
C ARG A 195 -40.51 -28.41 -39.60
N LYS A 196 -39.72 -27.38 -39.89
CA LYS A 196 -38.25 -27.47 -39.86
C LYS A 196 -37.69 -27.78 -38.46
N ILE A 197 -38.35 -27.33 -37.40
CA ILE A 197 -37.96 -27.62 -36.01
C ILE A 197 -38.43 -29.01 -35.57
N LEU A 198 -39.58 -29.49 -36.07
CA LEU A 198 -40.15 -30.81 -35.78
C LEU A 198 -39.60 -31.94 -36.67
N GLY A 199 -38.91 -31.61 -37.77
CA GLY A 199 -38.19 -32.58 -38.62
C GLY A 199 -39.03 -33.31 -39.67
N GLU A 200 -40.19 -32.76 -40.04
CA GLU A 200 -41.07 -33.26 -41.12
C GLU A 200 -40.96 -32.40 -42.40
#